data_AF-A0A162FDL3-F1
#
_entry.id   AF-A0A162FDL3-F1
#
_cell.length_a   1.000
_cell.length_b   1.000
_cell.length_c   1.000
_cell.angle_alpha   90.00
_cell.angle_beta   90.00
_cell.angle_gamma   90.00
#
_symmetry.space_group_name_H-M   'P 1'
#
loop_
_entity.id
_entity.type
_entity.pdbx_description
1 polymer ?
#
loop_
_entity_poly.entity_id
_entity_poly.type
_entity_poly.pdbx_seq_one_letter_code
_entity_poly.pdbx_strand_id
1 'polypeptide(L)'
;MYMEHITLETHGNTYNNITDIVIHSRNITTLQDLISDLPTGLNYTVETMLSINGVKSTVLQGLDTSLHDNGKRFAIKPSTDGTRDQLYIVMARDKELAIANEILGKVDGKTGFIILRVVNVTDNDIKSIKKHYDVERIVKIT
;
A
#
# COMPACT_ATOMS: atom_id res chain seq x y z
N MET A 1 5.90 -28.29 -25.51
CA MET A 1 5.45 -26.94 -25.15
C MET A 1 6.70 -26.13 -24.84
N TYR A 2 7.05 -25.19 -25.71
CA TYR A 2 8.25 -24.37 -25.62
C TYR A 2 7.84 -23.07 -24.92
N MET A 3 8.45 -22.74 -23.78
CA MET A 3 8.32 -21.37 -23.24
C MET A 3 9.31 -20.51 -24.02
N GLU A 4 8.81 -19.75 -24.98
CA GLU A 4 9.55 -18.62 -25.52
C GLU A 4 9.88 -17.66 -24.38
N HIS A 5 11.12 -17.23 -24.34
CA HIS A 5 11.66 -16.31 -23.34
C HIS A 5 10.69 -15.14 -23.09
N ILE A 6 10.25 -14.97 -21.85
CA ILE A 6 9.70 -13.68 -21.41
C ILE A 6 10.90 -12.75 -21.27
N THR A 7 11.26 -12.07 -22.36
CA THR A 7 12.24 -11.00 -22.32
C THR A 7 11.55 -9.81 -21.67
N LEU A 8 11.77 -9.61 -20.37
CA LEU A 8 11.37 -8.39 -19.69
C LEU A 8 12.32 -7.30 -20.19
N GLU A 9 11.92 -6.57 -21.24
CA GLU A 9 12.64 -5.38 -21.68
C GLU A 9 12.52 -4.31 -20.59
N THR A 10 13.46 -4.32 -19.65
CA THR A 10 13.60 -3.25 -18.68
C THR A 10 14.16 -2.05 -19.42
N HIS A 11 13.29 -1.11 -19.82
CA HIS A 11 13.73 0.25 -20.08
C HIS A 11 14.32 0.78 -18.77
N GLY A 12 15.65 0.63 -18.59
CA GLY A 12 16.39 0.95 -17.37
C GLY A 12 16.44 2.44 -17.01
N ASN A 13 15.52 3.24 -17.53
CA ASN A 13 15.47 4.69 -17.38
C ASN A 13 14.08 5.20 -16.93
N THR A 14 13.12 4.32 -16.64
CA THR A 14 11.73 4.72 -16.32
C THR A 14 11.51 5.08 -14.84
N TYR A 15 12.43 4.72 -13.94
CA TYR A 15 12.32 5.00 -12.50
C TYR A 15 13.63 5.54 -11.91
N ASN A 16 14.10 6.68 -12.44
CA ASN A 16 15.14 7.42 -11.73
C ASN A 16 14.52 7.98 -10.43
N ASN A 17 15.23 7.87 -9.31
CA ASN A 17 14.85 8.46 -8.01
C ASN A 17 13.61 7.85 -7.33
N ILE A 18 13.68 6.57 -6.95
CA ILE A 18 12.73 5.96 -6.01
C ILE A 18 13.16 6.29 -4.58
N THR A 19 12.22 6.64 -3.72
CA THR A 19 12.50 6.89 -2.30
C THR A 19 11.47 6.16 -1.43
N ASP A 20 11.96 5.37 -0.50
CA ASP A 20 11.14 4.76 0.55
C ASP A 20 11.14 5.66 1.78
N ILE A 21 9.95 6.06 2.21
CA ILE A 21 9.72 6.82 3.42
C ILE A 21 9.08 5.87 4.42
N VAL A 22 9.83 5.53 5.48
CA VAL A 22 9.36 4.63 6.54
C VAL A 22 8.71 5.47 7.63
N ILE A 23 7.46 5.17 7.92
CA ILE A 23 6.60 5.89 8.85
C ILE A 23 6.25 4.96 10.01
N HIS A 24 6.26 5.49 11.23
CA HIS A 24 5.90 4.75 12.42
C HIS A 24 4.45 4.22 12.37
N SER A 25 4.20 3.15 13.13
CA SER A 25 2.86 2.59 13.28
C SER A 25 1.86 3.63 13.77
N ARG A 26 0.64 3.61 13.23
CA ARG A 26 -0.45 4.47 13.67
C ARG A 26 -1.78 3.72 13.72
N ASN A 27 -2.72 4.29 14.46
CA ASN A 27 -4.11 3.86 14.41
C ASN A 27 -4.78 4.48 13.17
N ILE A 28 -5.67 3.73 12.54
CA ILE A 28 -6.49 4.17 11.42
C ILE A 28 -7.94 3.73 11.64
N THR A 29 -8.87 4.56 11.20
CA THR A 29 -10.31 4.23 11.16
C THR A 29 -10.63 3.50 9.86
N THR A 30 -10.04 3.97 8.76
CA THR A 30 -10.30 3.48 7.40
C THR A 30 -8.99 3.26 6.64
N LEU A 31 -9.01 2.46 5.56
CA LEU A 31 -7.80 2.25 4.74
C LEU A 31 -7.35 3.52 4.04
N GLN A 32 -8.27 4.46 3.79
CA GLN A 32 -7.95 5.76 3.19
C GLN A 32 -7.06 6.62 4.08
N ASP A 33 -7.08 6.42 5.41
CA ASP A 33 -6.26 7.16 6.38
C ASP A 33 -4.76 6.89 6.20
N LEU A 34 -4.38 5.83 5.46
CA LEU A 34 -2.99 5.54 5.11
C LEU A 34 -2.38 6.61 4.18
N ILE A 35 -3.24 7.32 3.44
CA ILE A 35 -2.84 8.21 2.35
C ILE A 35 -3.53 9.58 2.39
N SER A 36 -4.42 9.83 3.36
CA SER A 36 -5.28 11.02 3.43
C SER A 36 -4.53 12.35 3.42
N ASP A 37 -3.32 12.36 3.98
CA ASP A 37 -2.51 13.56 4.14
C ASP A 37 -1.31 13.62 3.19
N LEU A 38 -1.30 12.79 2.13
CA LEU A 38 -0.25 12.84 1.13
C LEU A 38 -0.42 14.04 0.18
N PRO A 39 0.68 14.67 -0.26
CA PRO A 39 0.64 15.66 -1.33
C PRO A 39 -0.04 15.12 -2.59
N THR A 40 -0.85 15.96 -3.24
CA THR A 40 -1.56 15.59 -4.46
C THR A 40 -0.60 15.35 -5.62
N GLY A 41 -0.85 14.31 -6.42
CA GLY A 41 -0.10 14.05 -7.66
C GLY A 41 1.19 13.25 -7.47
N LEU A 42 1.48 12.78 -6.24
CA LEU A 42 2.58 11.85 -6.02
C LEU A 42 2.31 10.50 -6.70
N ASN A 43 3.33 9.95 -7.34
CA ASN A 43 3.31 8.56 -7.80
C ASN A 43 3.94 7.69 -6.71
N TYR A 44 3.10 6.92 -6.02
CA TYR A 44 3.53 6.16 -4.86
C TYR A 44 2.89 4.77 -4.80
N THR A 45 3.42 3.96 -3.89
CA THR A 45 2.80 2.73 -3.40
C THR A 45 2.96 2.62 -1.90
N VAL A 46 1.98 2.02 -1.23
CA VAL A 46 1.99 1.78 0.21
C VAL A 46 2.19 0.29 0.49
N GLU A 47 3.05 -0.01 1.46
CA GLU A 47 3.20 -1.33 2.04
C GLU A 47 3.14 -1.25 3.57
N THR A 48 2.33 -2.11 4.19
CA THR A 48 2.22 -2.23 5.64
C THR A 48 1.49 -3.53 6.01
N MET A 49 1.65 -3.97 7.25
CA MET A 49 0.68 -4.85 7.90
C MET A 49 -0.37 -4.01 8.62
N LEU A 50 -1.61 -4.49 8.66
CA LEU A 50 -2.70 -3.85 9.38
C LEU A 50 -3.41 -4.91 10.22
N SER A 51 -3.42 -4.72 11.54
CA SER A 51 -4.31 -5.49 12.40
C SER A 51 -5.73 -4.94 12.28
N ILE A 52 -6.67 -5.83 11.97
CA ILE A 52 -8.10 -5.56 11.82
C ILE A 52 -8.87 -6.49 12.77
N ASN A 53 -10.02 -6.09 13.28
CA ASN A 53 -10.80 -6.95 14.18
C ASN A 53 -12.13 -7.35 13.52
N GLY A 54 -12.46 -8.65 13.55
CA GLY A 54 -13.82 -9.11 13.37
C GLY A 54 -14.40 -9.01 11.96
N VAL A 55 -13.56 -8.92 10.92
CA VAL A 55 -14.03 -8.93 9.53
C VAL A 55 -14.44 -10.36 9.13
N LYS A 56 -15.67 -10.51 8.65
CA LYS A 56 -16.19 -11.81 8.19
C LYS A 56 -15.40 -12.31 6.99
N SER A 57 -15.13 -13.61 6.95
CA SER A 57 -14.38 -14.23 5.84
C SER A 57 -15.02 -14.06 4.47
N THR A 58 -16.34 -13.95 4.40
CA THR A 58 -17.07 -13.68 3.16
C THR A 58 -16.77 -12.28 2.61
N VAL A 59 -16.55 -11.30 3.49
CA VAL A 59 -16.15 -9.94 3.10
C VAL A 59 -14.72 -9.96 2.56
N LEU A 60 -13.82 -10.68 3.23
CA LEU A 60 -12.43 -10.85 2.76
C LEU A 60 -12.36 -11.55 1.39
N GLN A 61 -13.20 -12.56 1.15
CA GLN A 61 -13.28 -13.20 -0.17
C GLN A 61 -13.85 -12.26 -1.25
N GLY A 62 -14.81 -11.40 -0.89
CA GLY A 62 -15.31 -10.36 -1.78
C GLY A 62 -14.22 -9.34 -2.14
N LEU A 63 -13.42 -8.92 -1.16
CA LEU A 63 -12.26 -8.05 -1.36
C LEU A 63 -11.25 -8.65 -2.35
N ASP A 64 -10.85 -9.91 -2.14
CA ASP A 64 -9.91 -10.60 -3.03
C ASP A 64 -10.41 -10.64 -4.48
N THR A 65 -11.71 -10.91 -4.66
CA THR A 65 -12.36 -10.95 -5.97
C THR A 65 -12.34 -9.57 -6.62
N SER A 66 -12.78 -8.53 -5.91
CA SER A 66 -12.85 -7.17 -6.44
C SER A 66 -11.48 -6.60 -6.81
N LEU A 67 -10.44 -6.89 -6.02
CA LEU A 67 -9.07 -6.48 -6.34
C LEU A 67 -8.51 -7.24 -7.55
N HIS A 68 -8.80 -8.54 -7.67
CA HIS A 68 -8.41 -9.33 -8.82
C HIS A 68 -9.01 -8.78 -10.13
N ASP A 69 -10.31 -8.48 -10.12
CA ASP A 69 -11.02 -7.95 -11.29
C ASP A 69 -10.52 -6.56 -11.71
N ASN A 70 -9.97 -5.78 -10.78
CA ASN A 70 -9.59 -4.38 -11.00
C ASN A 70 -8.12 -4.13 -11.34
N GLY A 71 -7.26 -5.15 -11.28
CA GLY A 71 -5.84 -4.97 -11.55
C GLY A 71 -5.03 -6.26 -11.65
N LYS A 72 -5.66 -7.44 -11.50
CA LYS A 72 -5.01 -8.77 -11.44
C LYS A 72 -3.90 -8.86 -10.40
N ARG A 73 -3.93 -8.00 -9.38
CA ARG A 73 -2.93 -7.93 -8.30
C ARG A 73 -3.63 -7.99 -6.96
N PHE A 74 -3.13 -8.84 -6.07
CA PHE A 74 -3.59 -8.96 -4.70
C PHE A 74 -2.84 -7.97 -3.81
N ALA A 75 -3.06 -6.67 -4.04
CA ALA A 75 -2.38 -5.60 -3.31
C ALA A 75 -2.79 -5.53 -1.83
N ILE A 76 -3.97 -6.06 -1.49
CA ILE A 76 -4.44 -6.16 -0.10
C ILE A 76 -4.99 -7.58 0.05
N LYS A 77 -4.46 -8.32 1.02
CA LYS A 77 -4.82 -9.72 1.26
C LYS A 77 -4.85 -10.04 2.75
N PRO A 78 -5.73 -10.95 3.20
CA PRO A 78 -5.70 -11.40 4.59
C PRO A 78 -4.42 -12.18 4.91
N SER A 79 -4.05 -12.20 6.20
CA SER A 79 -2.97 -13.06 6.66
C SER A 79 -3.31 -14.53 6.49
N THR A 80 -2.31 -15.30 6.04
CA THR A 80 -2.42 -16.74 5.77
C THR A 80 -2.05 -17.61 6.97
N ASP A 81 -1.60 -17.01 8.07
CA ASP A 81 -1.14 -17.70 9.28
C ASP A 81 -2.26 -18.21 10.20
N GLY A 82 -3.51 -18.16 9.73
CA GLY A 82 -4.69 -18.58 10.49
C GLY A 82 -5.29 -17.47 11.36
N THR A 83 -4.63 -16.32 11.50
CA THR A 83 -5.21 -15.13 12.13
C THR A 83 -5.81 -14.23 11.04
N ARG A 84 -7.12 -14.31 10.83
CA ARG A 84 -7.86 -13.45 9.88
C ARG A 84 -7.98 -12.00 10.35
N ASP A 85 -7.35 -11.67 11.47
CA ASP A 85 -7.34 -10.35 12.10
C ASP A 85 -6.20 -9.48 11.58
N GLN A 86 -5.60 -9.83 10.43
CA GLN A 86 -4.56 -9.05 9.79
C GLN A 86 -4.73 -8.98 8.28
N LEU A 87 -4.42 -7.81 7.72
CA LEU A 87 -4.28 -7.57 6.29
C LEU A 87 -2.82 -7.23 5.97
N TYR A 88 -2.30 -7.85 4.92
CA TYR A 88 -1.09 -7.42 4.25
C TYR A 88 -1.46 -6.46 3.13
N ILE A 89 -0.92 -5.25 3.20
CA ILE A 89 -1.00 -4.25 2.14
C ILE A 89 0.36 -4.23 1.46
N VAL A 90 0.40 -4.53 0.16
CA VAL A 90 1.63 -4.73 -0.61
C VAL A 90 1.53 -3.92 -1.91
N MET A 91 2.35 -2.89 -2.00
CA MET A 91 2.42 -1.97 -3.14
C MET A 91 1.05 -1.42 -3.59
N ALA A 92 0.13 -1.17 -2.65
CA ALA A 92 -1.20 -0.65 -2.96
C ALA A 92 -1.14 0.83 -3.37
N ARG A 93 -2.01 1.24 -4.31
CA ARG A 93 -2.19 2.63 -4.73
C ARG A 93 -3.59 3.12 -4.36
N ASP A 94 -3.90 4.36 -4.72
CA ASP A 94 -5.19 5.00 -4.45
C ASP A 94 -6.38 4.12 -4.86
N LYS A 95 -6.31 3.49 -6.04
CA LYS A 95 -7.41 2.67 -6.57
C LYS A 95 -7.66 1.43 -5.70
N GLU A 96 -6.61 0.69 -5.35
CA GLU A 96 -6.76 -0.52 -4.54
C GLU A 96 -7.20 -0.18 -3.10
N LEU A 97 -6.66 0.90 -2.54
CA LEU A 97 -7.07 1.39 -1.22
C LEU A 97 -8.53 1.82 -1.22
N ALA A 98 -9.00 2.54 -2.25
CA ALA A 98 -10.40 2.96 -2.38
C ALA A 98 -11.36 1.79 -2.51
N ILE A 99 -11.06 0.80 -3.36
CA ILE A 99 -11.88 -0.42 -3.51
C ILE A 99 -11.96 -1.15 -2.17
N ALA A 100 -10.82 -1.34 -1.50
CA ALA A 100 -10.80 -2.03 -0.22
C ALA A 100 -11.56 -1.26 0.86
N ASN A 101 -11.47 0.07 0.84
CA ASN A 101 -12.17 0.95 1.76
C ASN A 101 -13.70 0.86 1.58
N GLU A 102 -14.18 0.77 0.34
CA GLU A 102 -15.61 0.59 0.04
C GLU A 102 -16.15 -0.75 0.56
N ILE A 103 -15.36 -1.82 0.42
CA ILE A 103 -15.76 -3.18 0.81
C ILE A 103 -15.67 -3.41 2.32
N LEU A 104 -14.56 -2.98 2.93
CA LEU A 104 -14.28 -3.20 4.34
C LEU A 104 -14.93 -2.14 5.24
N GLY A 105 -15.16 -0.93 4.72
CA GLY A 105 -15.65 0.19 5.50
C GLY A 105 -14.69 0.58 6.61
N LYS A 106 -15.22 0.71 7.84
CA LYS A 106 -14.41 0.98 9.02
C LYS A 106 -13.68 -0.28 9.45
N VAL A 107 -12.37 -0.17 9.62
CA VAL A 107 -11.49 -1.26 10.04
C VAL A 107 -10.97 -1.07 11.46
N ASP A 108 -10.97 0.17 11.97
CA ASP A 108 -10.56 0.55 13.33
C ASP A 108 -9.30 -0.20 13.79
N GLY A 109 -8.26 -0.13 12.95
CA GLY A 109 -7.08 -0.97 13.02
C GLY A 109 -5.81 -0.24 13.43
N LYS A 110 -4.75 -1.03 13.66
CA LYS A 110 -3.40 -0.52 13.93
C LYS A 110 -2.43 -1.04 12.89
N THR A 111 -1.69 -0.12 12.27
CA THR A 111 -0.68 -0.48 11.27
C THR A 111 0.61 -0.97 11.93
N GLY A 112 1.40 -1.76 11.20
CA GLY A 112 2.83 -1.85 11.42
C GLY A 112 3.55 -0.58 10.93
N PHE A 113 4.86 -0.68 10.69
CA PHE A 113 5.56 0.35 9.94
C PHE A 113 4.96 0.47 8.55
N ILE A 114 4.72 1.71 8.13
CA ILE A 114 4.20 2.02 6.80
C ILE A 114 5.40 2.38 5.93
N ILE A 115 5.56 1.67 4.82
CA ILE A 115 6.53 1.98 3.79
C ILE A 115 5.79 2.69 2.67
N LEU A 116 6.04 3.99 2.56
CA LEU A 116 5.57 4.80 1.44
C LEU A 116 6.70 4.91 0.43
N ARG A 117 6.58 4.18 -0.68
CA ARG A 117 7.52 4.25 -1.80
C ARG A 117 7.05 5.29 -2.80
N VAL A 118 7.85 6.31 -3.06
CA VAL A 118 7.52 7.43 -3.95
C VAL A 118 8.52 7.51 -5.09
N VAL A 119 8.02 7.71 -6.31
CA VAL A 119 8.83 7.93 -7.52
C VAL A 119 8.99 9.42 -7.76
N ASN A 120 10.21 9.88 -8.07
CA ASN A 120 10.53 11.28 -8.36
C ASN A 120 10.15 12.25 -7.23
N VAL A 121 10.37 11.84 -5.98
CA VAL A 121 10.05 12.69 -4.82
C VAL A 121 10.94 13.94 -4.78
N THR A 122 10.35 15.10 -4.46
CA THR A 122 11.09 16.35 -4.22
C THR A 122 11.30 16.58 -2.72
N ASP A 123 12.24 17.47 -2.37
CA ASP A 123 12.44 17.85 -0.96
C ASP A 123 11.20 18.53 -0.35
N ASN A 124 10.37 19.20 -1.16
CA ASN A 124 9.12 19.81 -0.69
C ASN A 124 8.05 18.76 -0.39
N ASP A 125 8.00 17.67 -1.16
CA ASP A 125 7.12 16.55 -0.88
C ASP A 125 7.52 15.86 0.42
N ILE A 126 8.83 15.62 0.61
CA ILE A 126 9.36 15.04 1.86
C ILE A 126 9.01 15.93 3.06
N LYS A 127 9.18 17.25 2.95
CA LYS A 127 8.81 18.19 4.03
C LYS A 127 7.31 18.13 4.35
N SER A 128 6.48 18.04 3.32
CA SER A 128 5.02 17.92 3.47
C SER A 128 4.66 16.62 4.17
N ILE A 129 5.24 15.49 3.74
CA ILE A 129 5.02 14.18 4.37
C ILE A 129 5.44 14.21 5.85
N LYS A 130 6.61 14.76 6.17
CA LYS A 130 7.08 14.89 7.57
C LYS A 130 6.20 15.76 8.47
N LYS A 131 5.39 16.65 7.88
CA LYS A 131 4.46 17.50 8.64
C LYS A 131 3.23 16.72 9.12
N HIS A 132 2.83 15.68 8.37
CA HIS A 132 1.60 14.93 8.61
C HIS A 132 1.85 13.51 9.13
N TYR A 133 3.05 12.97 8.92
CA TYR A 133 3.42 11.61 9.29
C TYR A 133 4.66 11.61 10.19
N ASP A 134 4.66 10.71 11.17
CA ASP A 134 5.81 10.44 12.03
C ASP A 134 6.83 9.57 11.27
N VAL A 135 7.74 10.22 10.55
CA VAL A 135 8.73 9.58 9.68
C VAL A 135 9.92 9.08 10.49
N GLU A 136 10.13 7.76 10.52
CA GLU A 136 11.28 7.12 11.14
C GLU A 136 12.56 7.37 10.31
N ARG A 137 12.51 7.04 9.01
CA ARG A 137 13.66 7.15 8.12
C ARG A 137 13.27 7.30 6.66
N ILE A 138 14.22 7.78 5.86
CA ILE A 138 14.09 7.95 4.41
C ILE A 138 15.25 7.23 3.74
N VAL A 139 14.95 6.38 2.77
CA VAL A 139 15.91 5.57 2.02
C VAL A 139 15.77 5.89 0.53
N LYS A 140 16.83 6.46 -0.06
CA LYS A 140 16.90 6.70 -1.51
C LYS A 140 17.37 5.43 -2.20
N ILE A 141 16.63 4.97 -3.20
CA ILE A 141 16.93 3.79 -4.01
C ILE A 141 17.35 4.33 -5.38
N THR A 142 18.65 4.29 -5.63
CA THR A 142 19.30 4.69 -6.90
C THR A 142 19.68 3.50 -7.73
#